data_AF-A0A1V9ZM43-F1
#
_entry.id   AF-A0A1V9ZM43-F1
#
_cell.length_a   1.000
_cell.length_b   1.000
_cell.length_c   1.000
_cell.angle_alpha   90.00
_cell.angle_beta   90.00
_cell.angle_gamma   90.00
#
_symmetry.space_group_name_H-M   'P 1'
#
loop_
_entity.id
_entity.type
_entity.pdbx_description
1 polymer ?
#
loop_
_entity_poly.entity_id
_entity_poly.type
_entity_poly.pdbx_seq_one_letter_code
_entity_poly.pdbx_strand_id
1 'polypeptide(L)'
;MLSSHARLKARESAKNGALPRQGYLAQLVAECASPETAPANKLQCLAHLANFAYDPINFGHLLRLNVVDLFVDVLDEALQAAAPADADSAAFMRLAMQGICNVAGDPRFQRLLFENDVLPLLLQATTQSDRATCAAAVATLFFLLDAPASVGSILTNPGTIPHVEACTASADVVVRQTAEAFMSRRQELGSGGGLSQQPHTVVTEE
;
A
#
# COMPACT_ATOMS: atom_id res chain seq x y z
N MET A 1 15.63 -2.27 6.18
CA MET A 1 17.07 -1.93 6.28
C MET A 1 17.29 -0.55 5.69
N LEU A 2 17.68 0.44 6.49
CA LEU A 2 17.99 1.78 5.97
C LEU A 2 19.47 1.80 5.52
N SER A 3 19.69 1.99 4.22
CA SER A 3 21.01 2.10 3.59
C SER A 3 21.07 3.42 2.84
N SER A 4 22.21 4.11 2.84
CA SER A 4 22.31 5.39 2.10
C SER A 4 22.07 5.17 0.61
N HIS A 5 21.52 6.19 -0.05
CA HIS A 5 21.26 6.17 -1.50
C HIS A 5 22.51 5.75 -2.31
N ALA A 6 23.69 6.24 -1.91
CA ALA A 6 24.96 5.84 -2.52
C ALA A 6 25.25 4.32 -2.36
N ARG A 7 24.97 3.74 -1.19
CA ARG A 7 25.15 2.30 -0.93
C ARG A 7 24.13 1.44 -1.67
N LEU A 8 22.90 1.92 -1.85
CA LEU A 8 21.87 1.23 -2.63
C LEU A 8 22.22 1.24 -4.11
N LYS A 9 22.67 2.39 -4.65
CA LYS A 9 23.17 2.50 -6.02
C LYS A 9 24.40 1.64 -6.26
N ALA A 10 25.32 1.56 -5.29
CA ALA A 10 26.48 0.67 -5.37
C ALA A 10 26.13 -0.84 -5.31
N ARG A 11 24.94 -1.19 -4.80
CA ARG A 11 24.42 -2.56 -4.79
C ARG A 11 23.69 -2.93 -6.09
N GLU A 12 23.43 -1.98 -6.98
CA GLU A 12 23.02 -2.32 -8.34
C GLU A 12 24.16 -3.13 -8.97
N SER A 13 23.86 -4.36 -9.35
CA SER A 13 24.88 -5.37 -9.62
C SER A 13 25.74 -4.94 -10.81
N ALA A 14 27.00 -4.58 -10.54
CA ALA A 14 28.03 -4.35 -11.55
C ALA A 14 28.74 -5.65 -11.97
N LYS A 15 28.24 -6.83 -11.53
CA LYS A 15 28.78 -8.13 -11.93
C LYS A 15 28.42 -8.41 -13.39
N ASN A 16 29.40 -8.82 -14.19
CA ASN A 16 29.21 -9.23 -15.58
C ASN A 16 28.05 -10.24 -15.70
N GLY A 17 27.03 -9.88 -16.49
CA GLY A 17 25.85 -10.71 -16.75
C GLY A 17 24.64 -10.47 -15.84
N ALA A 18 24.75 -9.67 -14.77
CA ALA A 18 23.60 -9.31 -13.97
C ALA A 18 22.78 -8.19 -14.64
N LEU A 19 21.45 -8.30 -14.60
CA LEU A 19 20.57 -7.26 -15.12
C LEU A 19 20.71 -5.97 -14.28
N PRO A 20 20.66 -4.78 -14.91
CA PRO A 20 20.43 -3.53 -14.21
C PRO A 20 19.16 -3.61 -13.36
N ARG A 21 19.05 -2.80 -12.30
CA ARG A 21 17.89 -2.79 -11.39
C ARG A 21 16.55 -2.78 -12.13
N GLN A 22 16.43 -1.94 -13.15
CA GLN A 22 15.24 -1.88 -13.99
C GLN A 22 14.95 -3.20 -14.71
N GLY A 23 15.97 -3.83 -15.30
CA GLY A 23 15.82 -5.10 -16.02
C GLY A 23 15.41 -6.24 -15.07
N TYR A 24 15.97 -6.27 -13.87
CA TYR A 24 15.59 -7.27 -12.88
C TYR A 24 14.14 -7.10 -12.41
N LEU A 25 13.71 -5.87 -12.10
CA LEU A 25 12.32 -5.60 -11.74
C LEU A 25 11.35 -5.94 -12.89
N ALA A 26 11.72 -5.64 -14.13
CA ALA A 26 10.92 -6.00 -15.30
C ALA A 26 10.78 -7.52 -15.45
N GLN A 27 11.86 -8.28 -15.21
CA GLN A 27 11.81 -9.74 -15.22
C GLN A 27 10.88 -10.28 -14.14
N LEU A 28 10.94 -9.75 -12.91
CA LEU A 28 10.04 -10.17 -11.83
C LEU A 28 8.56 -9.92 -12.19
N VAL A 29 8.25 -8.76 -12.79
CA VAL A 29 6.88 -8.45 -13.24
C VAL A 29 6.43 -9.43 -14.32
N ALA A 30 7.28 -9.68 -15.33
CA ALA A 30 6.97 -10.61 -16.41
C ALA A 30 6.74 -12.04 -15.91
N GLU A 31 7.59 -12.54 -15.00
CA GLU A 31 7.45 -13.87 -14.41
C GLU A 31 6.19 -13.97 -13.54
N CYS A 32 5.87 -12.94 -12.77
CA CYS A 32 4.67 -12.92 -11.91
C CYS A 32 3.37 -12.91 -12.74
N ALA A 33 3.33 -12.15 -13.83
CA ALA A 33 2.16 -12.01 -14.69
C ALA A 33 1.98 -13.17 -15.69
N SER A 34 3.04 -13.94 -15.98
CA SER A 34 2.97 -15.03 -16.95
C SER A 34 2.04 -16.15 -16.47
N PRO A 35 1.09 -16.62 -17.31
CA PRO A 35 0.25 -17.78 -16.98
C PRO A 35 1.06 -19.09 -16.93
N GLU A 36 2.23 -19.14 -17.55
CA GLU A 36 3.09 -20.33 -17.61
C GLU A 36 3.96 -20.50 -16.35
N THR A 37 4.08 -19.46 -15.53
CA THR A 37 4.87 -19.50 -14.30
C THR A 37 4.14 -20.26 -13.20
N ALA A 38 4.81 -21.25 -12.61
CA ALA A 38 4.27 -21.99 -11.48
C ALA A 38 3.93 -21.07 -10.28
N PRO A 39 2.85 -21.35 -9.52
CA PRO A 39 2.42 -20.51 -8.40
C PRO A 39 3.52 -20.18 -7.38
N ALA A 40 4.36 -21.16 -7.02
CA ALA A 40 5.47 -20.96 -6.10
C ALA A 40 6.50 -19.91 -6.61
N ASN A 41 6.76 -19.89 -7.92
CA ASN A 41 7.67 -18.92 -8.53
C ASN A 41 7.01 -17.54 -8.61
N LYS A 42 5.70 -17.48 -8.86
CA LYS A 42 4.94 -16.21 -8.78
C LYS A 42 4.98 -15.63 -7.38
N LEU A 43 4.75 -16.44 -6.35
CA LEU A 43 4.88 -16.03 -4.94
C LEU A 43 6.26 -15.46 -4.64
N GLN A 44 7.31 -16.11 -5.13
CA GLN A 44 8.68 -15.60 -4.96
C GLN A 44 8.88 -14.24 -5.65
N CYS A 45 8.39 -14.09 -6.89
CA CYS A 45 8.49 -12.83 -7.62
C CYS A 45 7.71 -11.71 -6.92
N LEU A 46 6.49 -12.00 -6.47
CA LEU A 46 5.64 -11.07 -5.73
C LEU A 46 6.30 -10.65 -4.41
N ALA A 47 6.90 -11.59 -3.67
CA ALA A 47 7.64 -11.28 -2.45
C ALA A 47 8.84 -10.38 -2.70
N HIS A 48 9.57 -10.59 -3.80
CA HIS A 48 10.65 -9.70 -4.20
C HIS A 48 10.13 -8.30 -4.53
N LEU A 49 9.06 -8.19 -5.32
CA LEU A 49 8.44 -6.91 -5.67
C LEU A 49 7.95 -6.15 -4.42
N ALA A 50 7.27 -6.83 -3.49
CA ALA A 50 6.82 -6.23 -2.23
C ALA A 50 8.00 -5.73 -1.37
N ASN A 51 9.11 -6.46 -1.34
CA ASN A 51 10.34 -6.03 -0.66
C ASN A 51 10.99 -4.80 -1.34
N PHE A 52 10.99 -4.73 -2.67
CA PHE A 52 11.49 -3.55 -3.40
C PHE A 52 10.59 -2.33 -3.23
N ALA A 53 9.28 -2.54 -3.06
CA ALA A 53 8.31 -1.49 -2.79
C ALA A 53 8.52 -0.77 -1.45
N TYR A 54 9.35 -1.31 -0.54
CA TYR A 54 9.68 -0.64 0.71
C TYR A 54 10.64 0.55 0.54
N ASP A 55 11.46 0.57 -0.53
CA ASP A 55 12.52 1.57 -0.71
C ASP A 55 12.19 2.57 -1.84
N PRO A 56 12.05 3.88 -1.52
CA PRO A 56 11.72 4.92 -2.49
C PRO A 56 12.65 5.01 -3.71
N ILE A 57 13.89 4.53 -3.62
CA ILE A 57 14.80 4.48 -4.78
C ILE A 57 14.22 3.67 -5.94
N ASN A 58 13.37 2.68 -5.64
CA ASN A 58 12.75 1.84 -6.67
C ASN A 58 11.47 2.47 -7.25
N PHE A 59 10.88 3.49 -6.62
CA PHE A 59 9.54 3.99 -6.97
C PHE A 59 9.42 4.42 -8.43
N GLY A 60 10.46 5.07 -8.96
CA GLY A 60 10.48 5.44 -10.38
C GLY A 60 10.43 4.22 -11.31
N HIS A 61 11.02 3.10 -10.94
CA HIS A 61 10.93 1.84 -11.70
C HIS A 61 9.57 1.19 -11.53
N LEU A 62 9.05 1.12 -10.30
CA LEU A 62 7.75 0.51 -10.02
C LEU A 62 6.60 1.22 -10.73
N LEU A 63 6.64 2.56 -10.80
CA LEU A 63 5.69 3.36 -11.58
C LEU A 63 5.74 3.04 -13.07
N ARG A 64 6.95 2.90 -13.66
CA ARG A 64 7.09 2.59 -15.09
C ARG A 64 6.67 1.17 -15.44
N LEU A 65 6.71 0.26 -14.47
CA LEU A 65 6.38 -1.14 -14.64
C LEU A 65 4.96 -1.49 -14.18
N ASN A 66 4.15 -0.49 -13.80
CA ASN A 66 2.77 -0.67 -13.35
C ASN A 66 2.63 -1.73 -12.23
N VAL A 67 3.56 -1.72 -11.27
CA VAL A 67 3.60 -2.75 -10.22
C VAL A 67 2.39 -2.65 -9.28
N VAL A 68 1.77 -1.47 -9.16
CA VAL A 68 0.54 -1.30 -8.37
C VAL A 68 -0.61 -2.11 -8.97
N ASP A 69 -0.81 -2.02 -10.28
CA ASP A 69 -1.86 -2.77 -10.98
C ASP A 69 -1.69 -4.27 -10.74
N LEU A 70 -0.45 -4.78 -10.86
CA LEU A 70 -0.12 -6.17 -10.54
C LEU A 70 -0.46 -6.55 -9.08
N PHE A 71 -0.17 -5.69 -8.10
CA PHE A 71 -0.52 -5.99 -6.71
C PHE A 71 -2.03 -5.99 -6.49
N VAL A 72 -2.77 -5.08 -7.13
CA VAL A 72 -4.23 -5.00 -7.02
C VAL A 72 -4.88 -6.22 -7.66
N ASP A 73 -4.46 -6.62 -8.86
CA ASP A 73 -4.96 -7.81 -9.57
C ASP A 73 -4.75 -9.07 -8.72
N VAL A 74 -3.54 -9.26 -8.19
CA VAL A 74 -3.23 -10.42 -7.34
C VAL A 74 -4.05 -10.42 -6.04
N LEU A 75 -4.29 -9.24 -5.45
CA LEU A 75 -5.10 -9.13 -4.24
C LEU A 75 -6.57 -9.48 -4.55
N ASP A 76 -7.12 -8.97 -5.65
CA ASP A 76 -8.50 -9.25 -6.08
C ASP A 76 -8.69 -10.74 -6.35
N GLU A 77 -7.82 -11.35 -7.16
CA GLU A 77 -7.84 -12.79 -7.43
C GLU A 77 -7.79 -13.63 -6.14
N ALA A 78 -6.90 -13.26 -5.20
CA ALA A 78 -6.75 -13.99 -3.95
C ALA A 78 -7.96 -13.81 -2.99
N LEU A 79 -8.65 -12.67 -3.04
CA LEU A 79 -9.86 -12.39 -2.25
C LEU A 79 -11.13 -13.02 -2.83
N GLN A 80 -11.18 -13.21 -4.16
CA GLN A 80 -12.30 -13.88 -4.84
C GLN A 80 -12.23 -15.40 -4.74
N ALA A 81 -11.03 -15.98 -4.61
CA ALA A 81 -10.88 -17.39 -4.35
C ALA A 81 -11.64 -17.76 -3.06
N ALA A 82 -12.62 -18.66 -3.16
CA ALA A 82 -13.48 -19.04 -2.04
C ALA A 82 -12.62 -19.44 -0.84
N ALA A 83 -12.65 -18.62 0.23
CA ALA A 83 -11.92 -18.69 1.51
C ALA A 83 -10.57 -19.44 1.44
N PRO A 84 -9.41 -18.79 1.68
CA PRO A 84 -8.07 -19.30 1.34
C PRO A 84 -7.97 -20.82 1.52
N ALA A 85 -8.23 -21.54 0.43
CA ALA A 85 -8.46 -22.98 0.47
C ALA A 85 -7.15 -23.73 0.74
N ASP A 86 -6.03 -23.03 0.52
CA ASP A 86 -4.67 -23.48 0.72
C ASP A 86 -3.78 -22.33 1.25
N ALA A 87 -2.58 -22.71 1.69
CA ALA A 87 -1.59 -21.78 2.25
C ALA A 87 -1.04 -20.79 1.20
N ASP A 88 -1.12 -21.13 -0.09
CA ASP A 88 -0.57 -20.33 -1.17
C ASP A 88 -1.48 -19.12 -1.45
N SER A 89 -2.80 -19.31 -1.49
CA SER A 89 -3.78 -18.21 -1.60
C SER A 89 -3.61 -17.18 -0.47
N ALA A 90 -3.44 -17.65 0.77
CA ALA A 90 -3.15 -16.77 1.91
C ALA A 90 -1.79 -16.04 1.77
N ALA A 91 -0.80 -16.67 1.15
CA ALA A 91 0.50 -16.06 0.88
C ALA A 91 0.42 -14.97 -0.21
N PHE A 92 -0.30 -15.22 -1.31
CA PHE A 92 -0.53 -14.23 -2.37
C PHE A 92 -1.19 -12.98 -1.82
N MET A 93 -2.30 -13.16 -1.09
CA MET A 93 -3.04 -12.07 -0.45
C MET A 93 -2.15 -11.24 0.47
N ARG A 94 -1.39 -11.91 1.35
CA ARG A 94 -0.49 -11.24 2.31
C ARG A 94 0.60 -10.44 1.61
N LEU A 95 1.24 -11.01 0.59
CA LEU A 95 2.34 -10.36 -0.12
C LEU A 95 1.85 -9.19 -0.98
N ALA A 96 0.72 -9.34 -1.67
CA ALA A 96 0.10 -8.26 -2.43
C ALA A 96 -0.29 -7.09 -1.52
N MET A 97 -0.96 -7.37 -0.40
CA MET A 97 -1.35 -6.34 0.58
C MET A 97 -0.13 -5.65 1.21
N GLN A 98 0.96 -6.38 1.49
CA GLN A 98 2.22 -5.76 1.92
C GLN A 98 2.83 -4.86 0.85
N GLY A 99 2.83 -5.30 -0.41
CA GLY A 99 3.30 -4.50 -1.54
C GLY A 99 2.53 -3.18 -1.67
N ILE A 100 1.21 -3.24 -1.60
CA ILE A 100 0.31 -2.06 -1.60
C ILE A 100 0.61 -1.15 -0.41
N CYS A 101 0.69 -1.70 0.81
CA CYS A 101 0.96 -0.91 2.02
C CYS A 101 2.32 -0.20 1.94
N ASN A 102 3.34 -0.84 1.38
CA ASN A 102 4.68 -0.27 1.27
C ASN A 102 4.74 0.96 0.33
N VAL A 103 3.87 1.01 -0.68
CA VAL A 103 3.81 2.14 -1.62
C VAL A 103 2.78 3.21 -1.25
N ALA A 104 1.82 2.89 -0.38
CA ALA A 104 0.66 3.74 -0.09
C ALA A 104 0.98 5.11 0.53
N GLY A 105 2.20 5.32 1.04
CA GLY A 105 2.66 6.61 1.55
C GLY A 105 3.08 7.63 0.48
N ASP A 106 3.25 7.23 -0.78
CA ASP A 106 3.62 8.16 -1.88
C ASP A 106 2.38 8.58 -2.68
N PRO A 107 2.12 9.90 -2.85
CA PRO A 107 0.95 10.40 -3.57
C PRO A 107 0.77 9.87 -5.00
N ARG A 108 1.86 9.51 -5.69
CA ARG A 108 1.80 8.96 -7.05
C ARG A 108 1.17 7.58 -7.05
N PHE A 109 1.49 6.75 -6.05
CA PHE A 109 0.88 5.43 -5.91
C PHE A 109 -0.52 5.49 -5.32
N GLN A 110 -0.79 6.43 -4.40
CA GLN A 110 -2.15 6.68 -3.92
C GLN A 110 -3.11 6.96 -5.08
N ARG A 111 -2.70 7.79 -6.06
CA ARG A 111 -3.48 8.02 -7.28
C ARG A 111 -3.80 6.73 -8.01
N LEU A 112 -2.78 5.92 -8.30
CA LEU A 112 -2.97 4.63 -8.98
C LEU A 112 -3.89 3.69 -8.19
N LEU A 113 -3.78 3.67 -6.87
CA LEU A 113 -4.65 2.87 -6.00
C LEU A 113 -6.13 3.31 -6.10
N PHE A 114 -6.42 4.60 -6.16
CA PHE A 114 -7.79 5.09 -6.38
C PHE A 114 -8.27 4.82 -7.82
N GLU A 115 -7.40 4.99 -8.82
CA GLU A 115 -7.72 4.70 -10.23
C GLU A 115 -8.04 3.22 -10.46
N ASN A 116 -7.43 2.31 -9.69
CA ASN A 116 -7.69 0.88 -9.70
C ASN A 116 -8.83 0.44 -8.75
N ASP A 117 -9.64 1.37 -8.23
CA ASP A 117 -10.74 1.09 -7.29
C ASP A 117 -10.34 0.15 -6.13
N VAL A 118 -9.20 0.42 -5.48
CA VAL A 118 -8.66 -0.51 -4.47
C VAL A 118 -9.53 -0.60 -3.21
N LEU A 119 -10.40 0.37 -2.96
CA LEU A 119 -11.04 0.55 -1.66
C LEU A 119 -11.88 -0.67 -1.22
N PRO A 120 -12.75 -1.27 -2.06
CA PRO A 120 -13.48 -2.49 -1.67
C PRO A 120 -12.55 -3.63 -1.26
N LEU A 121 -11.42 -3.80 -1.95
CA LEU A 121 -10.41 -4.82 -1.64
C LEU A 121 -9.75 -4.56 -0.28
N LEU A 122 -9.42 -3.30 0.02
CA LEU A 122 -8.88 -2.94 1.34
C LEU A 122 -9.86 -3.24 2.47
N LEU A 123 -11.13 -2.90 2.29
CA LEU A 123 -12.18 -3.17 3.29
C LEU A 123 -12.39 -4.67 3.48
N GLN A 124 -12.38 -5.46 2.42
CA GLN A 124 -12.43 -6.91 2.53
C GLN A 124 -11.18 -7.48 3.23
N ALA A 125 -9.99 -6.93 2.93
CA ALA A 125 -8.74 -7.34 3.55
C ALA A 125 -8.69 -7.07 5.07
N THR A 126 -9.38 -6.04 5.59
CA THR A 126 -9.46 -5.81 7.05
C THR A 126 -10.26 -6.89 7.79
N THR A 127 -11.07 -7.67 7.08
CA THR A 127 -11.86 -8.77 7.67
C THR A 127 -11.14 -10.12 7.70
N GLN A 128 -9.94 -10.18 7.12
CA GLN A 128 -9.18 -11.43 7.01
C GLN A 128 -8.57 -11.83 8.36
N SER A 129 -8.53 -13.14 8.62
CA SER A 129 -7.97 -13.71 9.84
C SER A 129 -6.44 -13.62 9.90
N ASP A 130 -5.77 -13.50 8.75
CA ASP A 130 -4.34 -13.25 8.73
C ASP A 130 -4.01 -11.85 9.25
N ARG A 131 -3.42 -11.79 10.44
CA ARG A 131 -3.08 -10.52 11.11
C ARG A 131 -2.20 -9.60 10.25
N ALA A 132 -1.33 -10.15 9.41
CA ALA A 132 -0.41 -9.35 8.61
C ALA A 132 -1.15 -8.68 7.44
N THR A 133 -2.04 -9.41 6.75
CA THR A 133 -2.95 -8.84 5.76
C THR A 133 -3.85 -7.77 6.38
N CYS A 134 -4.53 -8.09 7.49
CA CYS A 134 -5.43 -7.16 8.16
C CYS A 134 -4.70 -5.87 8.59
N ALA A 135 -3.54 -5.98 9.26
CA ALA A 135 -2.77 -4.83 9.69
C ALA A 135 -2.28 -3.98 8.50
N ALA A 136 -1.81 -4.61 7.42
CA ALA A 136 -1.38 -3.90 6.22
C ALA A 136 -2.54 -3.17 5.52
N ALA A 137 -3.74 -3.75 5.51
CA ALA A 137 -4.94 -3.10 4.98
C ALA A 137 -5.33 -1.86 5.80
N VAL A 138 -5.38 -1.97 7.14
CA VAL A 138 -5.68 -0.83 8.02
C VAL A 138 -4.60 0.26 7.91
N ALA A 139 -3.32 -0.12 7.84
CA ALA A 139 -2.22 0.82 7.63
C ALA A 139 -2.31 1.52 6.26
N THR A 140 -2.72 0.81 5.22
CA THR A 140 -2.95 1.40 3.89
C THR A 140 -4.07 2.44 3.95
N LEU A 141 -5.20 2.11 4.61
CA LEU A 141 -6.28 3.07 4.85
C LEU A 141 -5.77 4.28 5.64
N PHE A 142 -4.90 4.09 6.64
CA PHE A 142 -4.27 5.21 7.36
C PHE A 142 -3.51 6.14 6.41
N PHE A 143 -2.66 5.62 5.54
CA PHE A 143 -1.93 6.46 4.58
C PHE A 143 -2.86 7.19 3.60
N LEU A 144 -3.96 6.55 3.20
CA LEU A 144 -4.95 7.15 2.30
C LEU A 144 -5.78 8.26 2.96
N LEU A 145 -5.81 8.38 4.29
CA LEU A 145 -6.40 9.55 4.96
C LEU A 145 -5.64 10.84 4.62
N ASP A 146 -4.32 10.75 4.47
CA ASP A 146 -3.43 11.86 4.15
C ASP A 146 -3.21 12.05 2.64
N ALA A 147 -3.99 11.35 1.81
CA ALA A 147 -3.92 11.52 0.36
C ALA A 147 -4.28 12.97 -0.03
N PRO A 148 -3.58 13.58 -1.01
CA PRO A 148 -3.92 14.92 -1.47
C PRO A 148 -5.37 14.97 -1.97
N ALA A 149 -6.07 16.08 -1.72
CA ALA A 149 -7.46 16.25 -2.16
C ALA A 149 -7.68 16.03 -3.68
N SER A 150 -6.63 16.22 -4.49
CA SER A 150 -6.64 15.97 -5.94
C SER A 150 -6.61 14.49 -6.34
N VAL A 151 -6.34 13.59 -5.39
CA VAL A 151 -6.21 12.14 -5.62
C VAL A 151 -7.51 11.41 -5.30
N GLY A 152 -8.09 11.72 -4.14
CA GLY A 152 -9.28 11.06 -3.63
C GLY A 152 -9.33 11.19 -2.11
N SER A 153 -10.50 10.97 -1.52
CA SER A 153 -10.64 11.02 -0.06
C SER A 153 -11.52 9.87 0.44
N ILE A 154 -10.96 9.09 1.34
CA ILE A 154 -11.70 8.07 2.09
C ILE A 154 -12.27 8.62 3.42
N LEU A 155 -11.96 9.88 3.77
CA LEU A 155 -12.31 10.50 5.05
C LEU A 155 -13.82 10.42 5.33
N THR A 156 -14.61 10.61 4.28
CA THR A 156 -16.08 10.64 4.30
C THR A 156 -16.72 9.37 3.75
N ASN A 157 -15.94 8.34 3.40
CA ASN A 157 -16.52 7.11 2.87
C ASN A 157 -17.23 6.35 4.01
N PRO A 158 -18.56 6.17 3.94
CA PRO A 158 -19.32 5.56 5.04
C PRO A 158 -19.03 4.07 5.22
N GLY A 159 -18.52 3.39 4.18
CA GLY A 159 -18.13 1.99 4.26
C GLY A 159 -16.82 1.77 5.02
N THR A 160 -15.93 2.76 5.06
CA THR A 160 -14.60 2.60 5.67
C THR A 160 -14.66 2.56 7.20
N ILE A 161 -15.46 3.42 7.83
CA ILE A 161 -15.45 3.59 9.30
C ILE A 161 -15.85 2.29 10.03
N PRO A 162 -16.96 1.61 9.68
CA PRO A 162 -17.37 0.40 10.39
C PRO A 162 -16.34 -0.73 10.32
N HIS A 163 -15.63 -0.86 9.18
CA HIS A 163 -14.58 -1.86 9.01
C HIS A 163 -13.39 -1.59 9.92
N VAL A 164 -12.92 -0.34 9.99
CA VAL A 164 -11.78 0.01 10.85
C VAL A 164 -12.17 0.00 12.33
N GLU A 165 -13.40 0.42 12.67
CA GLU A 165 -13.93 0.35 14.03
C GLU A 165 -14.01 -1.09 14.54
N ALA A 166 -14.40 -2.05 13.70
CA ALA A 166 -14.34 -3.46 14.07
C ALA A 166 -12.91 -3.92 14.43
N CYS A 167 -11.89 -3.40 13.74
CA CYS A 167 -10.50 -3.72 14.02
C CYS A 167 -9.99 -3.16 15.36
N THR A 168 -10.60 -2.12 15.94
CA THR A 168 -10.20 -1.61 17.27
C THR A 168 -10.56 -2.58 18.39
N ALA A 169 -11.41 -3.57 18.14
CA ALA A 169 -11.70 -4.65 19.08
C ALA A 169 -10.82 -5.90 18.87
N SER A 170 -9.85 -5.86 17.95
CA SER A 170 -9.00 -7.01 17.65
C SER A 170 -8.14 -7.44 18.86
N ALA A 171 -7.99 -8.76 19.02
CA ALA A 171 -7.06 -9.34 19.99
C ALA A 171 -5.59 -9.13 19.60
N ASP A 172 -5.31 -8.92 18.31
CA ASP A 172 -3.98 -8.60 17.83
C ASP A 172 -3.66 -7.12 18.10
N VAL A 173 -2.61 -6.88 18.89
CA VAL A 173 -2.19 -5.54 19.31
C VAL A 173 -1.85 -4.64 18.12
N VAL A 174 -1.21 -5.19 17.08
CA VAL A 174 -0.78 -4.39 15.91
C VAL A 174 -1.99 -3.94 15.13
N VAL A 175 -2.92 -4.86 14.83
CA VAL A 175 -4.18 -4.53 14.15
C VAL A 175 -4.95 -3.47 14.94
N ARG A 176 -5.15 -3.70 16.24
CA ARG A 176 -5.92 -2.81 17.09
C ARG A 176 -5.30 -1.41 17.19
N GLN A 177 -4.01 -1.30 17.46
CA GLN A 177 -3.34 -0.01 17.58
C GLN A 177 -3.29 0.75 16.24
N THR A 178 -3.13 0.04 15.12
CA THR A 178 -3.16 0.67 13.79
C THR A 178 -4.55 1.23 13.49
N ALA A 179 -5.61 0.51 13.87
CA ALA A 179 -6.99 0.97 13.74
C ALA A 179 -7.30 2.17 14.66
N GLU A 180 -6.84 2.13 15.92
CA GLU A 180 -6.95 3.26 16.84
C GLU A 180 -6.24 4.52 16.28
N ALA A 181 -5.05 4.34 15.69
CA ALA A 181 -4.32 5.43 15.03
C ALA A 181 -5.09 6.01 13.83
N PHE A 182 -5.69 5.17 13.00
CA PHE A 182 -6.57 5.61 11.91
C PHE A 182 -7.72 6.47 12.43
N MET A 183 -8.41 6.00 13.48
CA MET A 183 -9.55 6.71 14.05
C MET A 183 -9.14 8.07 14.63
N SER A 184 -8.01 8.13 15.34
CA SER A 184 -7.45 9.40 15.85
C SER A 184 -7.11 10.36 14.71
N ARG A 185 -6.36 9.90 13.70
CA ARG A 185 -5.94 10.73 12.57
C ARG A 185 -7.13 11.27 11.79
N ARG A 186 -8.16 10.45 11.58
CA ARG A 186 -9.40 10.86 10.93
C ARG A 186 -10.12 11.98 11.70
N GLN A 187 -10.18 11.90 13.03
CA GLN A 187 -10.80 12.94 13.86
C GLN A 187 -10.05 14.27 13.78
N GLU A 188 -8.72 14.23 13.77
CA GLU A 188 -7.86 15.41 13.58
C GLU A 188 -8.14 16.09 12.24
N LEU A 189 -8.18 15.31 11.15
CA LEU A 189 -8.47 15.83 9.81
C LEU A 189 -9.88 16.40 9.68
N GLY A 190 -10.89 15.77 10.32
CA GLY A 190 -12.26 16.28 10.35
C GLY A 190 -12.44 17.55 11.18
N SER A 191 -11.63 17.73 12.23
CA SER A 191 -11.66 18.91 13.11
C SER A 191 -10.83 20.07 12.55
N GLY A 192 -9.82 19.79 11.72
CA GLY A 192 -8.88 20.75 11.13
C GLY A 192 -9.45 21.67 10.04
N GLY A 193 -10.70 21.48 9.61
CA GLY A 193 -11.40 22.40 8.70
C GLY A 193 -11.79 23.75 9.33
N GLY A 194 -11.51 23.96 10.63
CA GLY A 194 -11.91 25.14 11.41
C GLY A 194 -10.83 26.21 11.63
N LEU A 195 -9.60 26.05 11.14
CA LEU A 195 -8.60 27.13 11.20
C LEU A 195 -8.80 28.08 10.01
N SER A 196 -9.85 28.89 10.13
CA SER A 196 -10.06 30.09 9.35
C SER A 196 -8.79 30.94 9.32
N GLN A 197 -8.38 31.30 8.12
CA GLN A 197 -7.43 32.38 7.90
C GLN A 197 -7.98 33.62 8.61
N GLN A 198 -7.32 34.07 9.69
CA GLN A 198 -7.57 35.41 10.18
C GLN A 198 -7.02 36.39 9.14
N PRO A 199 -7.83 37.33 8.62
CA PRO A 199 -7.31 38.36 7.75
C PRO A 199 -6.38 39.24 8.57
N HIS A 200 -5.13 39.38 8.13
CA HIS A 200 -4.22 40.39 8.65
C HIS A 200 -4.85 41.77 8.43
N THR A 201 -5.37 42.37 9.50
CA THR A 201 -5.73 43.78 9.53
C THR A 201 -4.44 44.58 9.45
N VAL A 202 -4.15 45.13 8.28
CA VAL A 202 -3.08 46.13 8.11
C VAL A 202 -3.55 47.38 8.83
N VAL A 203 -2.94 47.68 9.97
CA VAL A 203 -3.07 48.97 10.64
C VAL A 203 -2.26 49.96 9.82
N THR A 204 -2.93 50.84 9.09
CA THR A 204 -2.34 52.07 8.55
C THR A 204 -2.19 53.05 9.70
N GLU A 205 -0.96 53.36 10.08
CA GLU A 205 -0.64 54.50 10.93
C GLU A 205 -0.71 55.79 10.09
N GLU A 206 -1.45 56.78 10.57
CA GLU A 206 -1.38 58.20 10.18
C GLU A 206 -0.28 58.91 10.97
#